data_AF-W2UEU3-F1
#
_entry.id   AF-W2UEU3-F1
#
_cell.length_a   1.000
_cell.length_b   1.000
_cell.length_c   1.000
_cell.angle_alpha   90.00
_cell.angle_beta   90.00
_cell.angle_gamma   90.00
#
_symmetry.space_group_name_H-M   'P 1'
#
loop_
_entity.id
_entity.type
_entity.pdbx_description
1 polymer ?
#
loop_
_entity_poly.entity_id
_entity_poly.type
_entity_poly.pdbx_seq_one_letter_code
_entity_poly.pdbx_strand_id
1 'polypeptide(L)'
;MNKFIAFNKLLLLGFWLVFTVNVFMPFAGAVDQWVMLIGLAMLIVHLIEFFVMRKRLQSHGLSGLMNFVWVMLFGLFYWKPLLRD
;
A
#
# COMPACT_ATOMS: atom_id res chain seq x y z
N MET A 1 -2.51 -19.67 1.65
CA MET A 1 -1.84 -18.42 1.22
C MET A 1 -2.83 -17.36 0.72
N ASN A 2 -3.79 -17.71 -0.13
CA ASN A 2 -4.72 -16.73 -0.74
C ASN A 2 -5.61 -15.99 0.28
N LYS A 3 -6.16 -16.70 1.28
CA LYS A 3 -7.01 -16.08 2.32
C LYS A 3 -6.24 -15.07 3.19
N PHE A 4 -4.98 -15.37 3.53
CA PHE A 4 -4.12 -14.45 4.29
C PHE A 4 -3.83 -13.17 3.49
N ILE A 5 -3.47 -13.28 2.21
CA ILE A 5 -3.22 -12.13 1.35
C ILE A 5 -4.51 -11.30 1.18
N ALA A 6 -5.64 -11.96 0.93
CA ALA A 6 -6.93 -11.27 0.78
C ALA A 6 -7.32 -10.51 2.05
N PHE A 7 -7.16 -11.13 3.22
CA PHE A 7 -7.44 -10.49 4.50
C PHE A 7 -6.55 -9.26 4.74
N ASN A 8 -5.24 -9.36 4.49
CA ASN A 8 -4.33 -8.21 4.65
C ASN A 8 -4.62 -7.09 3.64
N LYS A 9 -5.01 -7.41 2.40
CA LYS A 9 -5.48 -6.40 1.45
C LYS A 9 -6.72 -5.67 1.95
N LEU A 10 -7.67 -6.40 2.54
CA LEU A 10 -8.87 -5.79 3.12
C LEU A 10 -8.52 -4.86 4.30
N LEU A 11 -7.62 -5.29 5.19
CA LEU A 11 -7.12 -4.45 6.28
C LEU A 11 -6.41 -3.19 5.76
N LEU A 12 -5.58 -3.31 4.73
CA LEU A 12 -4.92 -2.16 4.11
C LEU A 12 -5.94 -1.19 3.49
N LEU A 13 -6.98 -1.67 2.83
CA LEU A 13 -8.06 -0.80 2.33
C LEU A 13 -8.77 -0.07 3.48
N GLY A 14 -9.08 -0.79 4.56
CA GLY A 14 -9.65 -0.18 5.76
C GLY A 14 -8.73 0.88 6.37
N PHE A 15 -7.44 0.59 6.45
CA PHE A 15 -6.44 1.55 6.92
C PHE A 15 -6.34 2.77 6.01
N TRP A 16 -6.26 2.60 4.68
CA TRP A 16 -6.20 3.72 3.74
C TRP A 16 -7.45 4.60 3.82
N LEU A 17 -8.62 4.00 4.03
CA LEU A 17 -9.86 4.74 4.27
C LEU A 17 -9.76 5.58 5.55
N VAL A 18 -9.33 4.98 6.67
CA VAL A 18 -9.15 5.68 7.95
C VAL A 18 -8.12 6.81 7.83
N PHE A 19 -6.98 6.55 7.19
CA PHE A 19 -5.95 7.55 6.93
C PHE A 19 -6.47 8.70 6.06
N THR A 20 -7.19 8.38 4.97
CA THR A 20 -7.77 9.39 4.07
C THR A 20 -8.79 10.26 4.80
N VAL A 21 -9.68 9.65 5.58
CA VAL A 21 -10.64 10.39 6.41
C VAL A 21 -9.90 11.31 7.38
N ASN A 22 -8.87 10.81 8.07
CA ASN A 22 -8.09 11.62 9.01
C ASN A 22 -7.37 12.81 8.33
N VAL A 23 -6.92 12.68 7.08
CA VAL A 23 -6.31 13.78 6.33
C VAL A 23 -7.29 14.94 6.08
N PHE A 24 -8.55 14.64 5.78
CA PHE A 24 -9.57 15.67 5.47
C PHE A 24 -10.40 16.10 6.68
N MET A 25 -10.55 15.21 7.65
CA MET A 25 -11.26 15.41 8.91
C MET A 25 -10.43 14.78 10.04
N PRO A 26 -9.44 15.52 10.57
CA PRO A 26 -8.54 15.02 11.60
C PRO A 26 -9.29 14.53 12.83
N PHE A 27 -8.90 13.34 13.31
CA PHE A 27 -9.47 12.78 14.54
C PHE A 27 -8.99 13.55 15.78
N ALA A 28 -9.73 13.40 16.88
CA ALA A 28 -9.38 14.07 18.12
C ALA A 28 -8.22 13.37 18.84
N GLY A 29 -7.33 14.18 19.43
CA GLY A 29 -6.28 13.71 20.34
C GLY A 29 -5.20 12.88 19.66
N ALA A 30 -4.66 11.89 20.39
CA ALA A 30 -3.52 11.09 19.94
C ALA A 30 -3.83 10.22 18.70
N VAL A 31 -5.11 9.95 18.41
CA VAL A 31 -5.49 9.10 17.27
C VAL A 31 -5.05 9.71 15.95
N ASP A 32 -5.22 11.02 15.76
CA ASP A 32 -4.74 11.73 14.58
C ASP A 32 -3.22 11.56 14.39
N GLN A 33 -2.44 11.85 15.43
CA GLN A 33 -0.98 11.76 15.38
C GLN A 33 -0.51 10.35 14.98
N TRP A 34 -1.08 9.30 15.58
CA TRP A 34 -0.71 7.93 15.26
C TRP A 34 -1.14 7.54 13.84
N VAL A 35 -2.37 7.88 13.43
CA VAL A 35 -2.86 7.57 12.08
C VAL A 35 -2.01 8.29 11.02
N MET A 36 -1.68 9.57 11.24
CA MET A 36 -0.81 10.33 10.34
C MET A 36 0.60 9.74 10.28
N LEU A 37 1.21 9.46 11.42
CA LEU A 37 2.58 8.92 11.49
C LEU A 37 2.66 7.56 10.78
N ILE A 38 1.76 6.64 11.11
CA ILE A 38 1.72 5.30 10.51
C ILE A 38 1.40 5.40 9.02
N GLY A 39 0.47 6.26 8.62
CA GLY A 39 0.08 6.43 7.22
C GLY A 39 1.19 6.98 6.35
N LEU A 40 1.91 7.99 6.84
CA LEU A 40 3.10 8.52 6.15
C LEU A 40 4.23 7.49 6.08
N ALA A 41 4.49 6.78 7.18
CA ALA A 41 5.48 5.70 7.18
C ALA A 41 5.13 4.61 6.16
N MET A 42 3.87 4.19 6.10
CA MET A 42 3.37 3.21 5.13
C MET A 42 3.48 3.71 3.69
N LEU A 43 3.14 4.98 3.42
CA LEU A 43 3.33 5.60 2.09
C LEU A 43 4.80 5.56 1.67
N ILE A 44 5.72 5.91 2.57
CA ILE A 44 7.16 5.88 2.29
C ILE A 44 7.61 4.45 1.99
N VAL A 45 7.19 3.47 2.78
CA VAL A 45 7.52 2.05 2.55
C VAL A 45 7.02 1.59 1.20
N HIS A 46 5.75 1.82 0.86
CA HIS A 46 5.20 1.41 -0.43
C HIS A 46 5.87 2.13 -1.62
N LEU A 47 6.28 3.39 -1.43
CA LEU A 47 7.03 4.12 -2.44
C LEU A 47 8.42 3.49 -2.66
N ILE A 48 9.13 3.14 -1.59
CA ILE A 48 10.40 2.42 -1.66
C ILE A 48 10.21 1.08 -2.36
N GLU A 49 9.19 0.31 -1.98
CA GLU A 49 8.88 -0.97 -2.63
C GLU A 49 8.67 -0.81 -4.14
N PHE A 50 7.90 0.18 -4.57
CA PHE A 50 7.71 0.46 -5.99
C PHE A 50 9.02 0.78 -6.69
N PHE A 51 9.84 1.66 -6.13
CA PHE A 51 11.11 2.05 -6.75
C PHE A 51 12.10 0.88 -6.84
N VAL A 52 12.16 0.02 -5.83
CA VAL A 52 13.01 -1.17 -5.83
C VAL A 52 12.49 -2.20 -6.85
N MET A 53 11.17 -2.41 -6.92
CA MET A 53 10.58 -3.45 -7.77
C MET A 53 10.24 -3.00 -9.19
N ARG A 54 10.32 -1.71 -9.52
CA ARG A 54 9.90 -1.16 -10.83
C ARG A 54 10.51 -1.88 -12.03
N LYS A 55 11.80 -2.19 -11.98
CA LYS A 55 12.51 -2.85 -13.11
C LYS A 55 12.00 -4.28 -13.30
N ARG A 56 11.78 -4.99 -12.20
CA ARG A 56 11.26 -6.36 -12.21
C ARG A 56 9.80 -6.42 -12.63
N LEU A 57 8.98 -5.46 -12.18
CA LEU A 57 7.60 -5.33 -12.64
C LEU A 57 7.53 -5.02 -14.16
N GLN A 58 8.36 -4.09 -14.64
CA GLN A 58 8.44 -3.78 -16.06
C GLN A 58 8.85 -4.99 -16.92
N SER A 59 9.80 -5.82 -16.46
CA SER A 59 10.22 -7.00 -17.21
C SER A 59 9.13 -8.08 -17.34
N HIS A 60 8.11 -8.03 -16.48
CA HIS A 60 6.94 -8.94 -16.52
C HIS A 60 5.73 -8.28 -17.22
N GLY A 61 5.92 -7.17 -17.94
CA GLY A 61 4.84 -6.44 -18.61
C GLY A 61 3.95 -5.61 -17.67
N LEU A 62 4.25 -5.58 -16.37
CA LEU A 62 3.51 -4.82 -15.35
C LEU A 62 4.02 -3.37 -15.28
N SER A 63 4.03 -2.69 -16.43
CA SER A 63 4.42 -1.28 -16.53
C SER A 63 3.17 -0.39 -16.65
N GLY A 64 3.09 0.69 -15.86
CA GLY A 64 2.01 1.68 -15.97
C GLY A 64 1.53 2.25 -14.64
N LEU A 65 0.75 3.34 -14.74
CA LEU A 65 0.18 4.06 -13.59
C LEU A 65 -0.67 3.15 -12.69
N MET A 66 -1.41 2.20 -13.28
CA MET A 66 -2.23 1.26 -12.53
C MET A 66 -1.39 0.37 -11.61
N ASN A 67 -0.23 -0.11 -12.07
CA ASN A 67 0.67 -0.92 -11.24
C ASN A 67 1.26 -0.09 -10.10
N PHE A 68 1.59 1.18 -10.35
CA PHE A 68 2.00 2.11 -9.31
C PHE A 68 0.90 2.25 -8.23
N VAL A 69 -0.34 2.51 -8.63
CA VAL A 69 -1.48 2.61 -7.70
C VAL A 69 -1.64 1.33 -6.88
N TRP A 70 -1.56 0.16 -7.51
CA TRP A 70 -1.69 -1.10 -6.79
C TRP A 70 -0.55 -1.38 -5.81
N VAL A 71 0.70 -1.02 -6.15
CA VAL A 71 1.81 -1.09 -5.19
C VAL A 71 1.62 -0.06 -4.06
N MET A 72 1.14 1.14 -4.36
CA MET A 72 0.85 2.14 -3.33
C MET A 72 -0.29 1.73 -2.40
N LEU A 73 -1.26 0.96 -2.86
CA LEU A 73 -2.36 0.47 -2.02
C LEU A 73 -1.97 -0.79 -1.24
N PHE A 74 -1.22 -1.71 -1.85
CA PHE A 74 -1.06 -3.07 -1.32
C PHE A 74 0.37 -3.55 -1.13
N GLY A 75 1.35 -2.78 -1.59
CA GLY A 75 2.77 -3.10 -1.48
C GLY A 75 3.08 -4.53 -1.93
N LEU A 76 3.82 -5.25 -1.09
CA LEU A 76 4.21 -6.64 -1.28
C LEU A 76 3.05 -7.61 -1.49
N PHE A 77 1.85 -7.31 -0.98
CA PHE A 77 0.68 -8.15 -1.20
C PHE A 77 0.15 -8.08 -2.64
N TYR A 78 0.58 -7.08 -3.42
CA TYR A 78 0.30 -6.98 -4.85
C TYR A 78 1.42 -7.56 -5.70
N TRP A 79 2.65 -7.07 -5.57
CA TRP A 79 3.71 -7.45 -6.51
C TRP A 79 4.29 -8.84 -6.25
N LYS A 80 4.38 -9.30 -4.99
CA LYS A 80 5.04 -10.57 -4.66
C LYS A 80 4.34 -11.78 -5.28
N PRO A 81 2.99 -11.91 -5.26
CA PRO A 81 2.31 -13.01 -5.93
C PRO A 81 2.43 -12.98 -7.45
N LEU A 82 2.56 -11.79 -8.05
CA LEU A 82 2.69 -11.64 -9.51
C LEU A 82 4.08 -12.00 -10.03
N LEU A 83 5.09 -11.90 -9.16
CA LEU A 83 6.49 -12.23 -9.46
C LEU A 83 6.89 -13.61 -8.95
N ARG A 84 5.92 -14.41 -8.50
CA ARG A 84 6.13 -15.78 -8.07
C ARG A 84 5.80 -16.68 -9.25
N ASP A 85 6.85 -17.09 -9.96
CA ASP A 85 6.79 -18.15 -10.96
C ASP A 85 6.28 -19.47 -10.34
#